data_AF-A0A521ZPZ6-F1
#
_entry.id   AF-A0A521ZPZ6-F1
#
_cell.length_a   1.000
_cell.length_b   1.000
_cell.length_c   1.000
_cell.angle_alpha   90.00
_cell.angle_beta   90.00
_cell.angle_gamma   90.00
#
_symmetry.space_group_name_H-M   'P 1'
#
loop_
_entity.id
_entity.type
_entity.pdbx_description
1 polymer ?
#
loop_
_entity_poly.entity_id
_entity_poly.type
_entity_poly.pdbx_seq_one_letter_code
_entity_poly.pdbx_strand_id
1 'polypeptide(L)'
;MGRKTIISILIVFVGLPLSGYVAYRALREAKRTHQIQAEVQGMREEAERVRKNNEELRDKIAYFETPEYQEKTAKDKLNLQREGEQVAIIKLSPSLREENQPTSAVAGVQVDSRPNYQKWWDYFFKY
;
A
#
# COMPACT_ATOMS: atom_id res chain seq x y z
N MET A 1 32.44 -22.05 68.89
CA MET A 1 32.33 -21.65 67.46
C MET A 1 33.69 -21.16 67.00
N GLY A 2 34.29 -21.73 65.94
CA GLY A 2 35.67 -21.39 65.54
C GLY A 2 35.74 -20.01 64.85
N ARG A 3 36.79 -19.21 65.10
CA ARG A 3 37.00 -17.89 64.46
C ARG A 3 36.79 -17.90 62.94
N LYS A 4 37.12 -19.02 62.27
CA LYS A 4 36.97 -19.21 60.82
C LYS A 4 35.50 -19.19 60.36
N THR A 5 34.56 -19.75 61.12
CA THR A 5 33.14 -19.78 60.71
C THR A 5 32.49 -18.40 60.83
N ILE A 6 32.89 -17.61 61.82
CA ILE A 6 32.42 -16.23 62.01
C ILE A 6 32.89 -15.34 60.85
N ILE A 7 34.15 -15.49 60.42
CA ILE A 7 34.70 -14.74 59.28
C ILE A 7 33.98 -15.11 57.98
N SER A 8 33.75 -16.39 57.71
CA SER A 8 32.99 -16.81 56.52
C SER A 8 31.57 -16.26 56.49
N ILE A 9 30.87 -16.24 57.64
CA ILE A 9 29.52 -15.67 57.75
C ILE A 9 29.53 -14.17 57.45
N LEU A 10 30.50 -13.42 57.99
CA LEU A 10 30.63 -11.99 57.72
C LEU A 10 30.89 -11.69 56.23
N ILE A 11 31.73 -12.49 55.57
CA ILE A 11 32.00 -12.36 54.13
C ILE A 11 30.73 -12.59 53.32
N VAL A 12 29.94 -13.60 53.66
CA VAL A 12 28.65 -13.84 52.98
C VAL A 12 27.68 -12.68 53.24
N PHE A 13 27.60 -12.19 54.47
CA PHE A 13 26.66 -11.12 54.84
C PHE A 13 26.95 -9.79 54.15
N VAL A 14 28.22 -9.51 53.82
CA VAL A 14 28.62 -8.32 53.05
C VAL A 14 28.61 -8.58 51.55
N GLY A 15 29.05 -9.76 51.11
CA GLY A 15 29.14 -10.10 49.70
C GLY A 15 27.78 -10.26 49.01
N LEU A 16 26.79 -10.83 49.70
CA LEU A 16 25.46 -11.05 49.15
C LEU A 16 24.71 -9.74 48.81
N PRO A 17 24.64 -8.72 49.71
CA PRO A 17 24.05 -7.44 49.36
C PRO A 17 24.87 -6.68 48.30
N LEU A 18 26.21 -6.79 48.31
CA LEU A 18 27.04 -6.16 47.27
C LEU A 18 26.75 -6.76 45.89
N SER A 19 26.69 -8.09 45.80
CA SER A 19 26.33 -8.80 44.58
C SER A 19 24.91 -8.47 44.13
N GLY A 20 23.96 -8.39 45.06
CA GLY A 20 22.58 -7.99 44.77
C GLY A 20 22.50 -6.56 44.22
N TYR A 21 23.28 -5.63 44.77
CA TYR A 21 23.34 -4.24 44.29
C TYR A 21 23.89 -4.15 42.85
N VAL A 22 24.99 -4.86 42.57
CA VAL A 22 25.56 -4.92 41.21
C VAL A 22 24.58 -5.55 40.23
N ALA A 23 23.94 -6.67 40.61
CA ALA A 23 22.93 -7.32 39.78
C ALA A 23 21.75 -6.39 39.48
N TYR A 24 21.24 -5.68 40.48
CA TYR A 24 20.16 -4.70 40.29
C TYR A 24 20.56 -3.57 39.32
N ARG A 25 21.77 -3.04 39.47
CA ARG A 25 22.31 -1.99 38.58
C ARG A 25 22.43 -2.50 37.14
N ALA A 26 22.95 -3.70 36.95
CA ALA A 26 23.08 -4.33 35.63
C ALA A 26 21.71 -4.54 34.96
N LEU A 27 20.71 -5.04 35.70
CA LEU A 27 19.35 -5.23 35.16
C LEU A 27 18.70 -3.90 34.76
N ARG A 28 18.88 -2.85 35.56
CA ARG A 28 18.36 -1.51 35.24
C ARG A 28 18.99 -0.94 33.97
N GLU A 29 20.30 -1.08 33.84
CA GLU A 29 21.05 -0.55 32.68
C GLU A 29 20.73 -1.33 31.39
N ALA A 30 20.60 -2.66 31.49
CA ALA A 30 20.20 -3.49 30.36
C ALA A 30 18.82 -3.08 29.81
N LYS A 31 17.84 -2.88 30.70
CA LYS A 31 16.50 -2.40 30.30
C LYS A 31 16.55 -1.04 29.61
N ARG A 32 17.33 -0.10 30.16
CA ARG A 32 17.50 1.24 29.58
C ARG A 32 18.15 1.19 28.21
N THR A 33 19.19 0.37 28.06
CA THR A 33 19.90 0.19 26.79
C THR A 33 18.97 -0.38 25.72
N HIS A 34 18.16 -1.39 26.04
CA HIS A 34 17.19 -1.95 25.10
C HIS A 34 16.13 -0.93 24.67
N GLN A 35 15.63 -0.10 25.58
CA GLN A 35 14.67 0.96 25.24
C GLN A 35 15.28 1.99 24.27
N ILE A 36 16.51 2.45 24.56
CA ILE A 36 17.22 3.39 23.69
C ILE A 36 17.49 2.78 22.31
N GLN A 37 17.90 1.51 22.25
CA GLN A 37 18.13 0.82 20.98
C GLN A 37 16.85 0.69 20.16
N ALA A 38 15.72 0.36 20.79
CA ALA A 38 14.43 0.28 20.13
C ALA A 38 13.99 1.65 19.58
N GLU A 39 14.18 2.72 20.35
CA GLU A 39 13.88 4.08 19.91
C GLU A 39 14.76 4.51 18.73
N VAL A 40 16.08 4.26 18.80
CA VAL A 40 17.00 4.53 17.70
C VAL A 40 16.64 3.74 16.45
N GLN A 41 16.25 2.48 16.60
CA GLN A 41 15.79 1.66 15.49
C GLN A 41 14.52 2.24 14.85
N GLY A 42 13.52 2.60 15.66
CA GLY A 42 12.29 3.24 15.17
C GLY A 42 12.56 4.55 14.42
N MET A 43 13.45 5.40 14.96
CA MET A 43 13.86 6.64 14.29
C MET A 43 14.57 6.38 12.95
N ARG A 44 15.39 5.33 12.85
CA ARG A 44 16.06 4.95 11.61
C ARG A 44 15.06 4.44 10.56
N GLU A 45 14.11 3.62 10.97
CA GLU A 45 13.07 3.11 10.08
C GLU A 45 12.17 4.25 9.55
N GLU A 46 11.84 5.21 10.40
CA GLU A 46 11.12 6.41 9.99
C GLU A 46 11.92 7.28 9.01
N ALA A 47 13.21 7.49 9.26
CA ALA A 47 14.09 8.23 8.35
C ALA A 47 14.17 7.56 6.97
N GLU A 48 14.34 6.24 6.91
CA GLU A 48 14.35 5.49 5.65
C GLU A 48 13.00 5.57 4.92
N ARG A 49 11.88 5.47 5.64
CA ARG A 49 10.54 5.64 5.06
C ARG A 49 10.39 7.03 4.44
N VAL A 50 10.79 8.09 5.15
CA VAL A 50 10.72 9.46 4.65
C VAL A 50 11.61 9.65 3.42
N ARG A 51 12.84 9.09 3.42
CA ARG A 51 13.74 9.14 2.27
C ARG A 51 13.12 8.49 1.04
N LYS A 52 12.59 7.28 1.18
CA LYS A 52 11.93 6.54 0.10
C LYS A 52 10.72 7.30 -0.45
N ASN A 53 9.89 7.86 0.42
CA ASN A 53 8.75 8.68 0.01
C ASN A 53 9.19 9.93 -0.75
N ASN A 54 10.29 10.56 -0.31
CA ASN A 54 10.83 11.73 -1.01
C ASN A 54 11.33 11.36 -2.42
N GLU A 55 12.02 10.23 -2.56
CA GLU A 55 12.47 9.72 -3.86
C GLU A 55 11.30 9.43 -4.79
N GLU A 56 10.27 8.70 -4.32
CA GLU A 56 9.07 8.42 -5.11
C GLU A 56 8.34 9.70 -5.55
N LEU A 57 8.26 10.70 -4.67
CA LEU A 57 7.65 11.99 -5.01
C LEU A 57 8.46 12.74 -6.06
N ARG A 58 9.80 12.69 -5.99
CA ARG A 58 10.67 13.30 -6.99
C ARG A 58 10.51 12.64 -8.36
N ASP A 59 10.42 11.32 -8.40
CA ASP A 59 10.19 10.59 -9.65
C ASP A 59 8.83 10.95 -10.27
N LYS A 60 7.79 11.08 -9.45
CA LYS A 60 6.47 11.55 -9.92
C LYS A 60 6.52 12.97 -10.47
N ILE A 61 7.21 13.89 -9.79
CA ILE A 61 7.40 15.26 -10.26
C ILE A 61 8.12 15.25 -11.60
N ALA A 62 9.22 14.51 -11.72
CA ALA A 62 9.98 14.40 -12.96
C ALA A 62 9.11 13.85 -14.12
N TYR A 63 8.26 12.87 -13.86
CA TYR A 63 7.30 12.35 -14.84
C TYR A 63 6.24 13.40 -15.24
N PHE A 64 5.71 14.17 -14.29
CA PHE A 64 4.74 15.21 -14.59
C PHE A 64 5.33 16.41 -15.34
N GLU A 65 6.63 16.63 -15.19
CA GLU A 65 7.37 17.66 -15.93
C GLU A 65 7.67 17.25 -17.37
N THR A 66 7.47 15.98 -17.77
CA THR A 66 7.77 15.58 -19.15
C THR A 66 6.79 16.21 -20.15
N PRO A 67 7.27 16.58 -21.36
CA PRO A 67 6.42 17.13 -22.41
C PRO A 67 5.25 16.21 -22.79
N GLU A 68 5.44 14.90 -22.75
CA GLU A 68 4.42 13.91 -23.11
C GLU A 68 3.27 13.92 -22.10
N TYR A 69 3.59 14.00 -20.80
CA TYR A 69 2.57 14.09 -19.75
C TYR A 69 1.80 15.42 -19.82
N GLN A 70 2.52 16.52 -20.03
CA GLN A 70 1.91 17.85 -20.19
C GLN A 70 0.99 17.90 -21.41
N GLU A 71 1.44 17.38 -22.55
CA GLU A 71 0.62 17.32 -23.77
C GLU A 71 -0.63 16.46 -23.56
N LYS A 72 -0.46 15.26 -23.01
CA LYS A 72 -1.59 14.36 -22.72
C LYS A 72 -2.60 15.04 -21.80
N THR A 73 -2.12 15.70 -20.75
CA THR A 73 -2.99 16.40 -19.79
C THR A 73 -3.67 17.59 -20.43
N ALA A 74 -2.99 18.36 -21.28
CA ALA A 74 -3.59 19.48 -22.02
C ALA A 74 -4.67 19.01 -23.01
N LYS A 75 -4.44 17.90 -23.72
CA LYS A 75 -5.45 17.26 -24.58
C LYS A 75 -6.65 16.77 -23.76
N ASP A 76 -6.41 16.01 -22.70
CA ASP A 76 -7.46 15.38 -21.90
C ASP A 76 -8.29 16.39 -21.08
N LYS A 77 -7.65 17.40 -20.50
CA LYS A 77 -8.31 18.35 -19.57
C LYS A 77 -8.77 19.63 -20.24
N LEU A 78 -8.05 20.09 -21.25
CA LEU A 78 -8.31 21.39 -21.89
C LEU A 78 -8.79 21.24 -23.33
N ASN A 79 -8.90 20.01 -23.87
CA ASN A 79 -9.17 19.74 -25.28
C ASN A 79 -8.23 20.52 -26.21
N LEU A 80 -7.01 20.79 -25.74
CA LEU A 80 -6.04 21.63 -26.42
C LEU A 80 -5.42 20.84 -27.57
N GLN A 81 -5.47 21.41 -28.77
CA GLN A 81 -4.95 20.80 -30.00
C GLN A 81 -3.68 21.53 -30.43
N ARG A 82 -2.71 20.79 -31.00
CA ARG A 82 -1.56 21.44 -31.64
C ARG A 82 -1.96 22.09 -32.96
N GLU A 83 -1.22 23.12 -33.36
CA GLU A 83 -1.36 23.70 -34.70
C GLU A 83 -1.10 22.64 -35.77
N GLY A 84 -2.14 22.33 -36.57
CA GLY A 84 -2.10 21.29 -37.61
C GLY A 84 -2.73 19.94 -37.24
N GLU A 85 -3.21 19.74 -36.01
CA GLU A 85 -3.91 18.52 -35.59
C GLU A 85 -5.37 18.51 -36.10
N GLN A 86 -5.79 17.47 -36.84
CA GLN A 86 -7.16 17.34 -37.35
C GLN A 86 -8.02 16.48 -36.42
N VAL A 87 -9.04 17.09 -35.82
CA VAL A 87 -10.03 16.36 -35.00
C VAL A 87 -11.21 15.91 -35.85
N ALA A 88 -11.38 14.60 -35.98
CA ALA A 88 -12.53 14.00 -36.62
C ALA A 88 -13.72 13.98 -35.65
N ILE A 89 -14.65 14.93 -35.82
CA ILE A 89 -15.93 14.89 -35.11
C ILE A 89 -16.83 13.88 -35.85
N ILE A 90 -16.97 12.68 -35.28
CA ILE A 90 -17.94 11.70 -35.75
C ILE A 90 -19.34 12.20 -35.37
N LYS A 91 -19.99 12.91 -36.29
CA LYS A 91 -21.44 13.13 -36.19
C LYS A 91 -22.10 11.81 -36.55
N LEU A 92 -22.69 11.14 -35.56
CA LEU A 92 -23.61 10.04 -35.82
C LEU A 92 -24.77 10.63 -36.63
N SER A 93 -24.73 10.45 -37.95
CA SER A 93 -25.84 10.80 -38.82
C SER A 93 -27.07 9.99 -38.38
N PRO A 94 -28.26 10.61 -38.26
CA PRO A 94 -29.47 9.87 -37.90
C PRO A 94 -29.82 8.75 -38.89
N SER A 95 -29.20 8.70 -40.06
CA SER A 95 -29.30 7.59 -41.01
C SER A 95 -28.61 6.30 -40.58
N LEU A 96 -27.68 6.31 -39.61
CA LEU A 96 -27.11 5.09 -39.04
C LEU A 96 -28.03 4.42 -38.00
N ARG A 97 -29.21 5.00 -37.73
CA ARG A 97 -30.25 4.38 -36.91
C ARG A 97 -31.22 3.48 -37.68
N GLU A 98 -31.16 3.46 -39.02
CA GLU A 98 -32.10 2.68 -39.86
C GLU A 98 -31.45 1.56 -40.68
N GLU A 99 -30.18 1.23 -40.46
CA GLU A 99 -29.52 0.07 -41.09
C GLU A 99 -29.23 -1.02 -40.06
N ASN A 100 -30.26 -1.41 -39.32
CA ASN A 100 -30.32 -2.71 -38.65
C ASN A 100 -31.72 -3.29 -38.85
N GLN A 101 -32.14 -3.38 -40.12
CA GLN A 101 -33.05 -4.46 -40.51
C GLN A 101 -32.17 -5.68 -40.80
N PRO A 102 -32.22 -6.75 -39.99
CA PRO A 102 -31.60 -8.00 -40.36
C PRO A 102 -32.53 -8.69 -41.37
N THR A 103 -32.25 -8.51 -42.66
CA THR A 103 -32.79 -9.40 -43.69
C THR A 103 -31.89 -10.63 -43.78
N SER A 104 -32.50 -11.77 -43.47
CA SER A 104 -32.10 -13.14 -43.81
C SER A 104 -31.19 -13.92 -42.84
N ALA A 105 -31.90 -14.76 -42.06
CA ALA A 105 -31.62 -16.19 -41.88
C ALA A 105 -30.30 -16.59 -41.21
N VAL A 106 -30.27 -16.42 -39.88
CA VAL A 106 -29.54 -17.36 -39.01
C VAL A 106 -30.58 -18.31 -38.42
N ALA A 107 -30.40 -19.60 -38.68
CA ALA A 107 -31.24 -20.67 -38.17
C ALA A 107 -31.38 -20.56 -36.64
N GLY A 108 -32.64 -20.48 -36.17
CA GLY A 108 -33.08 -20.91 -34.85
C GLY A 108 -32.32 -20.37 -33.63
N VAL A 109 -32.25 -19.05 -33.43
CA VAL A 109 -31.96 -18.50 -32.10
C VAL A 109 -33.28 -18.08 -31.47
N GLN A 110 -33.82 -18.90 -30.58
CA GLN A 110 -34.96 -18.49 -29.75
C GLN A 110 -34.49 -17.33 -28.87
N VAL A 111 -35.05 -16.14 -29.11
CA VAL A 111 -34.84 -15.00 -28.23
C VAL A 111 -35.57 -15.30 -26.93
N ASP A 112 -34.82 -15.66 -25.90
CA ASP A 112 -35.37 -15.93 -24.57
C ASP A 112 -35.97 -14.63 -23.99
N SER A 113 -37.29 -14.55 -24.05
CA SER A 113 -38.11 -13.41 -23.66
C SER A 113 -38.25 -13.25 -22.14
N ARG A 114 -37.57 -14.05 -21.32
CA ARG A 114 -37.67 -13.95 -19.86
C ARG A 114 -37.01 -12.67 -19.32
N PRO A 115 -37.58 -12.07 -18.26
CA PRO A 115 -36.95 -10.95 -17.57
C PRO A 115 -35.56 -11.30 -17.02
N ASN A 116 -34.67 -10.31 -16.95
CA ASN A 116 -33.27 -10.53 -16.58
C ASN A 116 -33.10 -11.18 -15.20
N TYR A 117 -33.97 -10.88 -14.22
CA TYR A 117 -33.88 -11.48 -12.89
C TYR A 117 -34.07 -13.01 -12.90
N GLN A 118 -34.93 -13.54 -13.78
CA GLN A 118 -35.12 -14.99 -13.91
C GLN A 118 -33.90 -15.66 -14.56
N LYS A 119 -33.25 -14.98 -15.51
CA LYS A 119 -32.02 -15.47 -16.16
C LYS A 119 -30.87 -15.62 -15.15
N TRP A 120 -30.72 -14.63 -14.27
CA TRP A 120 -29.71 -14.68 -13.21
C TRP A 120 -30.00 -15.77 -12.18
N TRP A 121 -31.26 -15.93 -11.78
CA TRP A 121 -31.63 -16.97 -10.82
C TRP A 121 -31.34 -18.38 -11.35
N ASP A 122 -31.69 -18.67 -12.61
CA ASP A 122 -31.38 -19.95 -13.24
C ASP A 122 -29.86 -20.18 -13.34
N TYR A 123 -29.08 -19.16 -13.68
CA TYR A 123 -27.62 -19.29 -13.77
C TYR A 123 -26.97 -19.66 -12.43
N PHE A 124 -27.44 -19.08 -11.32
CA PHE A 124 -26.82 -19.27 -10.01
C PHE A 124 -27.35 -20.47 -9.22
N PHE A 125 -28.58 -20.91 -9.49
CA PHE A 125 -29.26 -21.87 -8.61
C PHE A 125 -29.82 -23.10 -9.33
N LYS A 126 -29.67 -23.20 -10.66
CA LYS A 126 -30.11 -24.37 -11.42
C LYS A 126 -28.90 -25.19 -11.87
N TYR A 127 -28.61 -26.25 -11.11
CA TYR A 127 -27.78 -27.40 -11.48
C TYR A 127 -28.67 -28.64 -11.55
#